data_AF-A0A067BHC6-F1
#
_entry.id   AF-A0A067BHC6-F1
#
_cell.length_a   1.000
_cell.length_b   1.000
_cell.length_c   1.000
_cell.angle_alpha   90.00
_cell.angle_beta   90.00
_cell.angle_gamma   90.00
#
_symmetry.space_group_name_H-M   'P 1'
#
loop_
_entity.id
_entity.type
_entity.pdbx_description
1 polymer ?
#
loop_
_entity_poly.entity_id
_entity_poly.type
_entity_poly.pdbx_seq_one_letter_code
_entity_poly.pdbx_strand_id
1 'polypeptide(L)'
;MTVTFFEHPAYQGQSLTVAAADDAAAALQRWSKPIQSITLDANTELVTYDRPERQGRTAIWRSSTTRLGSWTQRVASFDLRRADTEATVLDTNWKHLRVPTGYVQ
;
A
#
# COMPACT_ATOMS: atom_id res chain seq x y z
N MET A 1 9.00 9.02 3.92
CA MET A 1 8.34 7.76 3.55
C MET A 1 7.44 7.36 4.68
N THR A 2 6.15 7.54 4.47
CA THR A 2 5.12 7.31 5.47
C THR A 2 3.87 6.75 4.79
N VAL A 3 3.22 5.80 5.45
CA VAL A 3 1.88 5.35 5.11
C VAL A 3 0.92 5.74 6.23
N THR A 4 -0.31 6.07 5.89
CA THR A 4 -1.41 6.11 6.86
C THR A 4 -2.46 5.09 6.48
N PHE A 5 -2.76 4.19 7.40
CA PHE A 5 -3.82 3.19 7.30
C PHE A 5 -5.11 3.77 7.89
N PHE A 6 -6.25 3.46 7.29
CA PHE A 6 -7.56 3.90 7.74
C PHE A 6 -8.52 2.73 7.91
N GLU A 7 -9.35 2.80 8.96
CA GLU A 7 -10.36 1.79 9.27
C GLU A 7 -11.47 1.69 8.22
N HIS A 8 -11.83 2.81 7.59
CA HIS A 8 -12.90 2.87 6.59
C HIS A 8 -12.39 3.28 5.20
N PRO A 9 -13.18 3.04 4.15
CA PRO A 9 -12.89 3.57 2.82
C PRO A 9 -12.82 5.11 2.82
N ALA A 10 -12.24 5.66 1.75
CA ALA A 10 -12.15 7.11 1.52
C ALA A 10 -11.48 7.90 2.67
N TYR A 11 -10.50 7.28 3.34
CA TYR A 11 -9.65 7.91 4.36
C TYR A 11 -10.42 8.32 5.63
N GLN A 12 -11.41 7.53 6.00
CA GLN A 12 -12.29 7.81 7.14
C GLN A 12 -12.06 6.85 8.31
N GLY A 13 -12.60 7.24 9.47
CA GLY A 13 -12.51 6.48 10.71
C GLY A 13 -11.20 6.71 11.44
N GLN A 14 -10.83 5.76 12.28
CA GLN A 14 -9.53 5.80 12.94
C GLN A 14 -8.42 5.61 11.91
N SER A 15 -7.23 6.12 12.25
CA SER A 15 -6.06 6.00 11.40
C SER A 15 -4.80 5.67 12.21
N LEU A 16 -3.84 5.07 11.52
CA LEU A 16 -2.48 4.82 12.03
C LEU A 16 -1.48 5.25 10.96
N THR A 17 -0.65 6.24 11.29
CA THR A 17 0.47 6.65 10.47
C THR A 17 1.72 5.89 10.90
N VAL A 18 2.45 5.35 9.93
CA VAL A 18 3.71 4.64 10.14
C VAL A 18 4.77 5.19 9.20
N ALA A 19 5.93 5.57 9.74
CA ALA A 19 7.09 5.99 8.99
C ALA A 19 8.02 4.80 8.71
N ALA A 20 8.87 4.92 7.70
CA ALA A 20 9.85 3.87 7.37
C ALA A 20 10.89 3.60 8.49
N ALA A 21 11.07 4.54 9.42
CA ALA A 21 11.93 4.36 10.58
C ALA A 21 11.24 3.61 11.74
N ASP A 22 9.91 3.45 11.69
CA ASP A 22 9.15 2.76 12.72
C ASP A 22 9.22 1.24 12.52
N ASP A 23 9.02 0.49 13.61
CA ASP A 23 8.82 -0.95 13.54
C ASP A 23 7.42 -1.26 12.96
N ALA A 24 7.39 -1.69 11.70
CA ALA A 24 6.18 -2.04 10.97
C ALA A 24 5.37 -3.16 11.63
N ALA A 25 6.04 -4.16 12.23
CA ALA A 25 5.37 -5.28 12.88
C ALA A 25 4.69 -4.81 14.18
N ALA A 26 5.41 -4.03 14.99
CA ALA A 26 4.85 -3.44 16.20
C ALA A 26 3.72 -2.44 15.88
N ALA A 27 3.82 -1.69 14.79
CA ALA A 27 2.77 -0.78 14.34
C ALA A 27 1.48 -1.54 13.96
N LEU A 28 1.60 -2.60 13.14
CA LEU A 28 0.47 -3.45 12.78
C LEU A 28 -0.15 -4.16 13.99
N GLN A 29 0.66 -4.63 14.95
CA GLN A 29 0.15 -5.27 16.17
C GLN A 29 -0.72 -4.31 17.02
N ARG A 30 -0.38 -3.01 17.02
CA ARG A 30 -1.20 -1.97 17.67
C ARG A 30 -2.47 -1.66 16.89
N TRP A 31 -2.53 -2.01 15.60
CA TRP A 31 -3.66 -1.79 14.71
C TRP A 31 -4.58 -3.01 14.69
N SER A 32 -5.60 -3.02 15.56
CA SER A 32 -6.56 -4.12 15.66
C SER A 32 -7.72 -4.07 14.65
N LYS A 33 -7.64 -3.16 13.67
CA LYS A 33 -8.74 -2.80 12.77
C LYS A 33 -8.45 -3.22 11.32
N PRO A 34 -9.49 -3.47 10.50
CA PRO A 34 -9.28 -3.69 9.07
C PRO A 34 -8.68 -2.44 8.42
N ILE A 35 -7.79 -2.64 7.45
CA ILE A 35 -7.22 -1.55 6.66
C ILE A 35 -8.06 -1.42 5.39
N GLN A 36 -8.89 -0.38 5.31
CA GLN A 36 -9.83 -0.19 4.20
C GLN A 36 -9.38 0.84 3.18
N SER A 37 -8.61 1.83 3.59
CA SER A 37 -7.97 2.79 2.70
C SER A 37 -6.58 3.18 3.21
N ILE A 38 -5.75 3.68 2.29
CA ILE A 38 -4.37 4.09 2.60
C ILE A 38 -4.02 5.42 1.94
N THR A 39 -3.26 6.24 2.65
CA THR A 39 -2.55 7.37 2.03
C THR A 39 -1.04 7.15 2.12
N LEU A 40 -0.33 7.56 1.07
CA LEU A 40 1.13 7.49 0.99
C LEU A 40 1.68 8.90 0.78
N ASP A 41 2.82 9.21 1.40
CA ASP A 41 3.57 10.41 1.05
C ASP A 41 4.23 10.27 -0.34
N ALA A 42 4.73 11.39 -0.85
CA ALA A 42 5.44 11.41 -2.13
C ALA A 42 6.64 10.46 -2.10
N ASN A 43 6.87 9.76 -3.22
CA ASN A 43 7.98 8.83 -3.43
C ASN A 43 7.99 7.63 -2.47
N THR A 44 6.83 7.20 -1.98
CA THR A 44 6.70 5.97 -1.18
C THR A 44 5.99 4.87 -1.94
N GLU A 45 6.59 3.68 -1.88
CA GLU A 45 5.99 2.43 -2.27
C GLU A 45 5.69 1.62 -1.01
N LEU A 46 4.42 1.23 -0.85
CA LEU A 46 3.99 0.30 0.19
C LEU A 46 3.86 -1.09 -0.43
N VAL A 47 4.52 -2.07 0.18
CA VAL A 47 4.35 -3.48 -0.17
C VAL A 47 3.60 -4.17 0.96
N THR A 48 2.42 -4.71 0.67
CA THR A 48 1.61 -5.46 1.65
C THR A 48 1.65 -6.94 1.37
N TYR A 49 1.62 -7.74 2.44
CA TYR A 49 1.70 -9.19 2.40
C TYR A 49 0.52 -9.81 3.13
N ASP A 50 0.03 -10.94 2.62
CA ASP A 50 -1.12 -11.65 3.24
C ASP A 50 -0.75 -12.61 4.36
N ARG A 51 0.55 -12.74 4.66
CA ARG A 51 1.07 -13.46 5.83
C ARG A 51 2.05 -12.59 6.62
N PRO A 52 2.31 -12.94 7.89
CA PRO A 52 3.35 -12.30 8.69
C PRO A 52 4.74 -12.39 8.04
N GLU A 53 5.69 -11.60 8.55
CA GLU A 53 7.12 -11.68 8.17
C GLU A 53 7.41 -11.48 6.67
N ARG A 54 6.58 -10.70 5.97
CA ARG A 54 6.75 -10.36 4.54
C ARG A 54 6.66 -11.57 3.61
N GLN A 55 5.70 -12.47 3.91
CA GLN A 55 5.49 -13.71 3.15
C GLN A 55 4.10 -13.78 2.48
N GLY A 56 3.93 -14.73 1.55
CA GLY A 56 2.65 -15.02 0.93
C GLY A 56 2.34 -14.16 -0.29
N ARG A 57 1.06 -13.93 -0.55
CA ARG A 57 0.62 -13.05 -1.65
C ARG A 57 1.02 -11.62 -1.32
N THR A 58 1.36 -10.89 -2.38
CA THR A 58 1.91 -9.53 -2.27
C THR A 58 1.07 -8.57 -3.12
N ALA A 59 0.88 -7.36 -2.62
CA ALA A 59 0.39 -6.22 -3.41
C ALA A 59 1.29 -5.01 -3.19
N ILE A 60 1.48 -4.24 -4.25
CA ILE A 60 2.32 -3.05 -4.27
C ILE A 60 1.41 -1.84 -4.50
N TRP A 61 1.56 -0.82 -3.66
CA TRP A 61 0.79 0.41 -3.69
C TRP A 61 1.74 1.58 -3.86
N ARG A 62 1.58 2.33 -4.95
CA ARG A 62 2.37 3.53 -5.27
C ARG A 62 1.56 4.81 -5.22
N SER A 63 0.31 4.71 -4.79
CA SER A 63 -0.61 5.84 -4.70
C SER A 63 -1.61 5.62 -3.56
N SER A 64 -2.04 6.73 -2.96
CA SER A 64 -3.15 6.73 -2.02
C SER A 64 -4.37 6.04 -2.64
N THR A 65 -4.96 5.11 -1.91
CA THR A 65 -6.01 4.22 -2.40
C THR A 65 -7.23 4.32 -1.50
N THR A 66 -8.36 4.74 -2.06
CA THR A 66 -9.61 4.97 -1.33
C THR A 66 -10.32 3.69 -0.91
N ARG A 67 -9.98 2.53 -1.51
CA ARG A 67 -10.52 1.22 -1.14
C ARG A 67 -9.55 0.09 -1.50
N LEU A 68 -9.15 -0.72 -0.52
CA LEU A 68 -8.21 -1.85 -0.74
C LEU A 68 -8.84 -3.06 -1.44
N GLY A 69 -10.18 -3.10 -1.55
CA GLY A 69 -10.89 -4.20 -2.20
C GLY A 69 -10.65 -5.53 -1.50
N SER A 70 -10.17 -6.54 -2.24
CA SER A 70 -9.90 -7.88 -1.72
C SER A 70 -8.82 -7.91 -0.62
N TRP A 71 -8.04 -6.83 -0.44
CA TRP A 71 -6.98 -6.70 0.57
C TRP A 71 -7.43 -6.17 1.94
N THR A 72 -8.69 -5.76 2.09
CA THR A 72 -9.27 -5.10 3.28
C THR A 72 -9.00 -5.81 4.62
N GLN A 73 -8.84 -7.14 4.60
CA GLN A 73 -8.53 -7.96 5.78
C GLN A 73 -7.36 -8.91 5.55
N ARG A 74 -6.56 -8.66 4.52
CA ARG A 74 -5.45 -9.54 4.15
C ARG A 74 -4.12 -9.03 4.65
N VAL A 75 -3.95 -7.72 4.85
CA VAL A 75 -2.67 -7.14 5.24
C VAL A 75 -2.24 -7.69 6.61
N ALA A 76 -1.26 -8.59 6.61
CA ALA A 76 -0.71 -9.23 7.80
C ALA A 76 0.72 -8.76 8.09
N SER A 77 1.45 -8.28 7.07
CA SER A 77 2.70 -7.54 7.22
C SER A 77 2.88 -6.56 6.07
N PHE A 78 3.76 -5.58 6.23
CA PHE A 78 4.09 -4.63 5.16
C PHE A 78 5.55 -4.18 5.21
N ASP A 79 5.99 -3.55 4.14
CA ASP A 79 7.30 -2.93 3.97
C ASP A 79 7.12 -1.57 3.28
N LEU A 80 7.92 -0.57 3.68
CA LEU A 80 7.95 0.75 3.04
C LEU A 80 9.26 0.93 2.32
N ARG A 81 9.18 1.31 1.05
CA ARG A 81 10.33 1.53 0.18
C ARG A 81 10.23 2.90 -0.46
N ARG A 82 11.35 3.41 -0.97
CA ARG A 82 11.28 4.50 -1.93
C ARG A 82 10.61 3.97 -3.19
N ALA A 83 9.68 4.73 -3.71
CA ALA A 83 9.21 4.52 -5.07
C ALA A 83 10.37 4.88 -6.00
N ASP A 84 11.11 3.87 -6.46
CA ASP A 84 12.08 4.08 -7.52
C ASP A 84 11.31 4.50 -8.78
N THR A 85 11.69 5.64 -9.34
CA THR A 85 11.13 6.14 -10.61
C THR A 85 11.56 5.26 -11.80
N GLU A 86 12.40 4.24 -11.58
CA GLU A 86 13.01 3.40 -12.62
C GLU A 86 12.54 1.94 -12.63
N ALA A 87 11.34 1.63 -12.13
CA ALA A 87 10.79 0.28 -12.31
C ALA A 87 9.33 0.29 -12.75
N THR A 88 9.11 0.23 -14.08
CA THR A 88 8.16 -0.75 -14.64
C THR A 88 8.24 -0.84 -16.16
N VAL A 89 8.89 -1.88 -16.69
CA VAL A 89 8.21 -2.85 -17.57
C VAL A 89 8.83 -4.23 -17.35
N LEU A 90 8.22 -5.03 -16.49
CA LEU A 90 8.23 -6.48 -16.64
C LEU A 90 6.97 -7.04 -15.98
N ASP A 91 5.82 -6.90 -16.63
CA ASP A 91 4.98 -8.06 -16.98
C ASP A 91 3.75 -7.64 -17.82
N THR A 92 3.76 -8.08 -19.08
CA THR A 92 2.69 -8.68 -19.88
C THR A 92 1.21 -8.54 -19.47
N ASN A 93 0.71 -7.33 -19.19
CA ASN A 93 -0.73 -7.06 -19.33
C ASN A 93 -1.00 -5.59 -19.66
N TRP A 94 -1.04 -5.30 -20.96
CA TRP A 94 -1.16 -3.97 -21.59
C TRP A 94 -2.46 -3.21 -21.25
N LYS A 95 -3.42 -3.81 -20.54
CA LYS A 95 -4.73 -3.17 -20.27
C LYS A 95 -4.76 -2.15 -19.14
N HIS A 96 -3.68 -2.00 -18.37
CA HIS A 96 -3.69 -1.10 -17.19
C HIS A 96 -2.44 -0.22 -17.07
N LEU A 97 -1.84 0.18 -18.19
CA LEU A 97 -0.79 1.21 -18.19
C LEU A 97 -1.44 2.58 -17.98
N ARG A 98 -1.19 3.20 -16.83
CA ARG A 98 -1.40 4.64 -16.63
C ARG A 98 -0.04 5.32 -16.76
N VAL A 99 0.19 6.01 -17.88
CA VAL A 99 1.33 6.90 -18.08
C VAL A 99 0.96 8.33 -17.61
N PRO A 100 1.93 9.15 -17.16
CA PRO A 100 1.67 10.52 -16.68
C PRO A 100 1.14 11.48 -17.76
N THR A 101 1.15 11.09 -19.03
CA THR A 101 0.71 11.89 -20.17
C THR A 101 -0.17 11.06 -21.10
N GLY A 102 -1.49 11.17 -20.90
CA GLY A 102 -2.51 10.76 -21.88
C GLY A 102 -2.84 9.26 -21.96
N TYR A 103 -4.10 8.97 -22.25
CA TYR A 103 -4.59 7.61 -22.54
C TYR A 103 -4.31 7.27 -24.01
N VAL A 104 -3.94 6.02 -24.29
CA VAL A 104 -3.94 5.45 -25.65
C VAL A 104 -5.18 4.56 -25.79
N GLN A 105 -5.89 4.78 -26.89
CA GLN A 105 -7.14 4.12 -27.32
C GLN A 105 -6.91 2.69 -27.79
#